data_AF-M5C231-F1
#
_entry.id   AF-M5C231-F1
#
_cell.length_a   1.000
_cell.length_b   1.000
_cell.length_c   1.000
_cell.angle_alpha   90.00
_cell.angle_beta   90.00
_cell.angle_gamma   90.00
#
_symmetry.space_group_name_H-M   'P 1'
#
loop_
_entity.id
_entity.type
_entity.pdbx_description
1 polymer ?
#
loop_
_entity_poly.entity_id
_entity_poly.type
_entity_poly.pdbx_seq_one_letter_code
_entity_poly.pdbx_strand_id
1 'polypeptide(L)' 'MEGTDSKAGTIVHEASHFPEYAGTADHAYGQGACRDLARNDPNRAAMNADSHEYFAENQPWLVKVWNNASY' A
#
# COMPACT_ATOMS: atom_id res chain seq x y z
N MET A 1 -12.43 11.68 7.33
CA MET A 1 -12.84 11.67 5.91
C MET A 1 -11.67 11.97 4.98
N GLU A 2 -10.48 12.25 5.51
CA GLU A 2 -9.20 12.29 4.79
C GLU A 2 -8.17 11.56 5.67
N GLY A 3 -7.19 10.89 5.07
CA GLY A 3 -6.08 10.26 5.80
C GLY A 3 -6.02 8.74 5.69
N THR A 4 -5.46 8.07 6.70
CA THR A 4 -5.31 6.60 6.77
C THR A 4 -6.65 5.88 6.84
N ASP A 5 -6.77 4.74 6.16
CA ASP A 5 -7.98 3.89 6.09
C ASP A 5 -9.22 4.69 5.69
N SER A 6 -9.03 5.62 4.75
CA SER A 6 -10.07 6.55 4.33
C SER A 6 -10.99 5.93 3.28
N LYS A 7 -12.18 6.52 3.07
CA LYS A 7 -13.05 6.10 1.96
C LYS A 7 -12.37 6.20 0.60
N ALA A 8 -11.46 7.17 0.42
CA ALA A 8 -10.67 7.30 -0.81
C ALA A 8 -9.62 6.18 -0.89
N GLY A 9 -8.95 5.87 0.22
CA GLY A 9 -8.03 4.73 0.35
C GLY A 9 -8.70 3.40 0.05
N THR A 10 -9.89 3.16 0.62
CA THR A 10 -10.70 1.97 0.32
C THR A 10 -11.04 1.87 -1.16
N ILE A 11 -11.33 2.98 -1.85
CA ILE A 11 -11.54 2.93 -3.30
C ILE A 11 -10.25 2.52 -4.04
N VAL A 12 -9.07 2.96 -3.60
CA VAL A 12 -7.78 2.54 -4.18
C VAL A 12 -7.51 1.06 -3.89
N HIS A 13 -7.76 0.60 -2.68
CA HIS A 13 -7.68 -0.81 -2.29
C HIS A 13 -8.53 -1.67 -3.23
N GLU A 14 -9.82 -1.40 -3.30
CA GLU A 14 -10.78 -2.18 -4.07
C GLU A 14 -10.52 -2.06 -5.58
N ALA A 15 -10.09 -0.89 -6.06
CA ALA A 15 -9.70 -0.74 -7.45
C ALA A 15 -8.49 -1.61 -7.78
N SER A 16 -7.50 -1.73 -6.89
CA SER A 16 -6.30 -2.54 -7.17
C SER A 16 -6.60 -4.03 -7.41
N HIS A 17 -7.71 -4.55 -6.89
CA HIS A 17 -8.12 -5.94 -7.10
C HIS A 17 -8.52 -6.25 -8.54
N PHE A 18 -8.95 -5.27 -9.35
CA PHE A 18 -9.31 -5.53 -10.74
C PHE A 18 -8.08 -6.04 -11.51
N PRO A 19 -8.18 -7.19 -12.21
CA PRO A 19 -7.06 -7.74 -12.99
C PRO A 19 -6.49 -6.77 -14.03
N GLU A 20 -7.33 -5.87 -14.56
CA GLU A 20 -6.95 -4.85 -15.52
C GLU A 20 -6.08 -3.73 -14.94
N TYR A 21 -6.11 -3.52 -13.62
CA TYR A 21 -5.33 -2.47 -12.96
C TYR A 21 -4.07 -3.03 -12.29
N ALA A 22 -4.22 -4.02 -11.41
CA ALA A 22 -3.09 -4.66 -10.73
C ALA A 22 -3.34 -6.12 -10.36
N GLY A 23 -4.61 -6.54 -10.18
CA GLY A 23 -4.94 -7.92 -9.81
C GLY A 23 -4.38 -8.29 -8.44
N THR A 24 -4.38 -7.35 -7.49
CA THR A 24 -3.90 -7.58 -6.12
C THR A 24 -4.79 -8.57 -5.37
N ALA A 25 -4.25 -9.12 -4.30
CA ALA A 25 -4.98 -9.93 -3.32
C ALA A 25 -4.79 -9.36 -1.92
N ASP A 26 -5.50 -9.94 -0.96
CA ASP A 26 -5.42 -9.56 0.45
C ASP A 26 -4.45 -10.47 1.20
N HIS A 27 -3.18 -10.09 1.20
CA HIS A 27 -2.13 -10.82 1.90
C HIS A 27 -1.94 -10.34 3.35
N ALA A 28 -2.18 -9.06 3.61
CA ALA A 28 -2.10 -8.45 4.93
C ALA A 28 -3.00 -7.22 5.02
N TYR A 29 -3.54 -6.98 6.22
CA TYR A 29 -4.38 -5.82 6.51
C TYR A 29 -3.76 -4.93 7.59
N GLY A 30 -3.89 -3.61 7.43
CA GLY A 30 -3.39 -2.62 8.38
C GLY A 30 -1.92 -2.24 8.12
N GLN A 31 -1.58 -0.97 8.36
CA GLN A 31 -0.24 -0.41 8.09
C GLN A 31 0.90 -1.20 8.75
N GLY A 32 0.68 -1.74 9.95
CA GLY A 32 1.68 -2.52 10.68
C GLY A 32 2.05 -3.81 9.94
N ALA A 33 1.03 -4.62 9.61
CA ALA A 33 1.24 -5.88 8.91
C ALA A 33 1.70 -5.66 7.47
N CYS A 34 1.23 -4.62 6.78
CA CYS A 34 1.68 -4.28 5.43
C CYS A 34 3.14 -3.84 5.40
N ARG A 35 3.61 -3.10 6.42
CA ARG A 35 5.03 -2.76 6.57
C ARG A 35 5.88 -4.01 6.82
N ASP A 36 5.40 -4.92 7.65
CA ASP A 36 6.12 -6.17 7.93
C ASP A 36 6.13 -7.09 6.69
N LEU A 37 5.04 -7.12 5.91
CA LEU A 37 4.97 -7.82 4.62
C LEU A 37 5.97 -7.20 3.64
N ALA A 38 6.02 -5.88 3.51
CA ALA A 38 6.96 -5.19 2.62
C ALA A 38 8.43 -5.46 2.95
N ARG A 39 8.77 -5.61 4.24
CA ARG A 39 10.13 -5.93 4.68
C ARG A 39 10.53 -7.38 4.41
N ASN A 40 9.59 -8.32 4.54
CA ASN A 40 9.89 -9.76 4.53
C ASN A 40 9.57 -10.43 3.19
N ASP A 41 8.58 -9.94 2.46
CA ASP A 41 8.15 -10.47 1.16
C ASP A 41 7.67 -9.32 0.26
N PRO A 42 8.60 -8.55 -0.33
CA PRO A 42 8.27 -7.38 -1.14
C PRO A 42 7.45 -7.75 -2.39
N ASN A 43 7.58 -8.96 -2.91
CA ASN A 43 6.78 -9.44 -4.04
C ASN A 43 5.31 -9.59 -3.65
N ARG A 44 5.02 -10.17 -2.48
CA ARG A 44 3.65 -10.19 -1.95
C ARG A 44 3.17 -8.81 -1.57
N ALA A 45 4.02 -7.95 -1.01
CA ALA A 45 3.63 -6.59 -0.68
C ALA A 45 3.24 -5.78 -1.92
N ALA A 46 3.94 -5.95 -3.04
CA ALA A 46 3.60 -5.36 -4.33
C ALA A 46 2.30 -5.92 -4.93
N MET A 47 1.82 -7.08 -4.46
CA MET A 47 0.56 -7.69 -4.86
C MET A 47 -0.52 -7.61 -3.76
N ASN A 48 -0.31 -6.79 -2.72
CA ASN A 48 -1.24 -6.61 -1.60
C ASN A 48 -2.09 -5.34 -1.79
N ALA A 49 -3.42 -5.42 -1.67
CA ALA A 49 -4.30 -4.28 -1.89
C ALA A 49 -4.08 -3.13 -0.89
N ASP A 50 -3.99 -3.44 0.41
CA ASP A 50 -3.68 -2.44 1.45
C ASP A 50 -2.32 -1.74 1.23
N SER A 51 -1.34 -2.42 0.61
CA SER A 51 -0.07 -1.77 0.30
C SER A 51 -0.23 -0.64 -0.72
N HIS A 52 -1.16 -0.79 -1.67
CA HIS A 52 -1.48 0.25 -2.65
C HIS A 52 -2.25 1.40 -2.00
N GLU A 53 -3.22 1.08 -1.13
CA GLU A 53 -3.92 2.07 -0.32
C GLU A 53 -2.93 2.92 0.47
N TYR A 54 -2.07 2.32 1.28
CA TYR A 54 -1.16 3.08 2.15
C TYR A 54 -0.08 3.85 1.39
N PHE A 55 0.34 3.36 0.23
CA PHE A 55 1.22 4.13 -0.65
C PHE A 55 0.53 5.38 -1.20
N ALA A 56 -0.74 5.26 -1.60
CA ALA A 56 -1.52 6.38 -2.13
C ALA A 56 -1.89 7.38 -1.04
N GLU A 57 -2.28 6.90 0.14
CA GLU A 57 -2.60 7.74 1.29
C GLU A 57 -1.37 8.50 1.81
N ASN A 58 -0.22 7.82 1.87
CA ASN A 58 1.05 8.37 2.37
C ASN A 58 0.84 9.16 3.67
N GLN A 59 0.26 8.51 4.68
CA GLN A 59 0.00 9.08 6.00
C GLN A 59 0.63 8.19 7.09
N PRO A 60 1.58 8.71 7.88
CA PRO A 60 2.15 10.05 7.82
C PRO A 60 2.93 10.32 6.52
N TRP A 61 2.97 11.58 6.08
CA TRP A 61 3.59 11.96 4.81
C TRP A 61 5.10 11.69 4.84
N LEU A 62 5.52 10.70 4.07
CA LEU A 62 6.93 10.47 3.78
C LEU A 62 7.32 11.36 2.60
N VAL A 63 8.33 12.22 2.80
CA VAL A 63 8.94 12.95 1.70
C VAL A 63 9.53 11.91 0.76
N LYS A 64 9.06 11.85 -0.50
CA LYS A 64 9.72 11.08 -1.57
C LYS A 64 11.00 11.79 -1.98
N VAL A 65 12.00 11.81 -1.10
CA VAL A 65 13.35 12.27 -1.44
C VAL A 65 13.94 11.19 -2.34
N TRP A 66 13.89 11.40 -3.65
CA TRP A 66 14.70 10.63 -4.61
C TRP A 66 16.17 11.05 -4.49
N ASN A 67 16.74 10.97 -3.29
CA ASN A 67 18.18 11.13 -3.08
C ASN A 67 18.58 10.44 -1.76
N ASN A 68 19.38 9.39 -1.92
CA ASN A 68 20.07 8.59 -0.90
C ASN A 68 19.20 7.73 0.04
N ALA A 69 19.09 6.44 -0.28
CA ALA A 69 19.74 5.36 0.47
C ALA A 69 19.05 4.02 0.21
N SER A 70 19.86 3.07 -0.23
CA SER A 70 19.82 1.63 0.04
C SER A 70 18.59 1.07 0.76
N TYR A 71 17.80 0.29 0.02
CA TYR A 71 17.24 -0.97 0.51
C TYR A 71 17.76 -2.08 -0.39
#